data_AF-A0A379WEY4-F1
#
_entry.id   AF-A0A379WEY4-F1
#
_cell.length_a   1.000
_cell.length_b   1.000
_cell.length_c   1.000
_cell.angle_alpha   90.00
_cell.angle_beta   90.00
_cell.angle_gamma   90.00
#
_symmetry.space_group_name_H-M   'P 1'
#
loop_
_entity.id
_entity.type
_entity.pdbx_description
1 polymer ?
#
loop_
_entity_poly.entity_id
_entity_poly.type
_entity_poly.pdbx_seq_one_letter_code
_entity_poly.pdbx_strand_id
1 'polypeptide(L)'
;MLEDLKRQVLEANLALPKHNLVTLTWGNVSAVNRERGVLVIKPSGVDYSVMTAEDMVVVSLESGEVVEGHKKPSSDTPTHRLLYQAFPTIGGIVHTHSRHATIWAQAGQPIPATGTTHADYFYGTIPCTRKMTEAEINGEYEWETGNVIV
;
A
#
# COMPACT_ATOMS: atom_id res chain seq x y z
N MET A 1 1.24 -17.87 -11.55
CA MET A 1 2.44 -18.43 -10.88
C MET A 1 2.46 -18.31 -9.34
N LEU A 2 1.47 -17.64 -8.72
CA LEU A 2 1.45 -17.25 -7.30
C LEU A 2 -0.02 -17.24 -6.79
N GLU A 3 -0.77 -18.29 -7.09
CA GLU A 3 -2.24 -18.32 -6.98
C GLU A 3 -2.74 -18.05 -5.55
N ASP A 4 -2.10 -18.65 -4.54
CA ASP A 4 -2.45 -18.42 -3.14
C ASP A 4 -2.15 -16.98 -2.69
N LEU A 5 -1.02 -16.41 -3.12
CA LEU A 5 -0.67 -15.03 -2.78
C LEU A 5 -1.60 -14.02 -3.49
N LYS A 6 -1.96 -14.30 -4.74
CA LYS A 6 -2.98 -13.53 -5.47
C LYS A 6 -4.34 -13.59 -4.77
N ARG A 7 -4.74 -14.76 -4.25
CA ARG A 7 -5.97 -14.90 -3.46
C ARG A 7 -5.90 -14.07 -2.16
N GLN A 8 -4.80 -14.13 -1.41
CA GLN A 8 -4.61 -13.33 -0.20
C GLN A 8 -4.69 -11.83 -0.47
N VAL A 9 -4.02 -11.35 -1.53
CA VAL A 9 -4.06 -9.93 -1.92
C VAL A 9 -5.44 -9.51 -2.39
N LEU A 10 -6.16 -10.35 -3.13
CA LEU A 10 -7.55 -10.10 -3.50
C LEU A 10 -8.43 -9.97 -2.26
N GLU A 11 -8.42 -10.97 -1.37
CA GLU A 11 -9.23 -11.00 -0.16
C GLU A 11 -8.97 -9.78 0.72
N ALA A 12 -7.70 -9.41 0.88
CA ALA A 12 -7.32 -8.21 1.62
C ALA A 12 -7.85 -6.94 0.95
N ASN A 13 -7.75 -6.81 -0.38
CA ASN A 13 -8.33 -5.69 -1.12
C ASN A 13 -9.86 -5.61 -0.95
N LEU A 14 -10.57 -6.74 -1.06
CA LEU A 14 -12.02 -6.82 -0.85
C LEU A 14 -12.43 -6.55 0.60
N ALA A 15 -11.54 -6.66 1.57
CA ALA A 15 -11.81 -6.34 2.97
C ALA A 15 -11.88 -4.82 3.22
N LEU A 16 -11.18 -3.99 2.44
CA LEU A 16 -11.16 -2.53 2.62
C LEU A 16 -12.57 -1.91 2.61
N PRO A 17 -13.41 -2.12 1.57
CA PRO A 17 -14.77 -1.57 1.57
C PRO A 17 -15.66 -2.21 2.64
N LYS A 18 -15.48 -3.51 2.95
CA LYS A 18 -16.24 -4.19 4.02
C LYS A 18 -16.02 -3.56 5.40
N HIS A 19 -14.84 -3.00 5.64
CA HIS A 19 -14.48 -2.31 6.88
C HIS A 19 -14.68 -0.79 6.80
N ASN A 20 -15.32 -0.27 5.74
CA ASN A 20 -15.54 1.17 5.52
C ASN A 20 -14.24 2.00 5.50
N LEU A 21 -13.14 1.42 5.03
CA LEU A 21 -11.82 2.08 4.98
C LEU A 21 -11.58 2.85 3.67
N VAL A 22 -12.41 2.62 2.64
CA VAL A 22 -12.29 3.25 1.32
C VAL A 22 -13.65 3.59 0.73
N THR A 23 -13.65 4.47 -0.25
CA THR A 23 -14.79 4.81 -1.11
C THR A 23 -14.34 4.71 -2.58
N LEU A 24 -15.27 4.45 -3.50
CA LEU A 24 -14.97 4.29 -4.93
C LEU A 24 -13.89 3.21 -5.15
N THR A 25 -12.89 3.51 -5.97
CA THR A 25 -11.77 2.62 -6.30
C THR A 25 -10.49 2.97 -5.55
N TRP A 26 -10.55 3.79 -4.49
CA TRP A 26 -9.38 4.19 -3.70
C TRP A 26 -8.78 3.03 -2.92
N GLY A 27 -7.55 3.22 -2.43
CA GLY A 27 -6.83 2.27 -1.61
C GLY A 27 -6.33 1.06 -2.38
N ASN A 28 -5.37 0.37 -1.81
CA ASN A 28 -4.77 -0.82 -2.39
C ASN A 28 -4.04 -1.62 -1.32
N VAL A 29 -3.97 -2.93 -1.56
CA VAL A 29 -3.18 -3.86 -0.77
C VAL A 29 -2.19 -4.57 -1.67
N SER A 30 -1.02 -4.86 -1.11
CA SER A 30 -0.03 -5.75 -1.71
C SER A 30 0.51 -6.74 -0.69
N ALA A 31 1.08 -7.83 -1.18
CA ALA A 31 1.90 -8.75 -0.38
C ALA A 31 3.16 -9.15 -1.16
N VAL A 32 4.25 -9.43 -0.45
CA VAL A 32 5.56 -9.70 -1.05
C VAL A 32 5.95 -11.17 -0.95
N ASN A 33 6.57 -11.70 -2.00
CA ASN A 33 7.29 -12.96 -1.98
C ASN A 33 8.79 -12.68 -2.18
N ARG A 34 9.54 -12.65 -1.07
CA ARG A 34 10.97 -12.33 -1.08
C ARG A 34 11.82 -13.41 -1.74
N GLU A 35 11.48 -14.69 -1.55
CA GLU A 35 12.20 -15.81 -2.16
C GLU A 35 12.16 -15.74 -3.69
N ARG A 36 11.07 -15.23 -4.25
CA ARG A 36 10.91 -15.01 -5.70
C ARG A 36 11.24 -13.60 -6.17
N GLY A 37 11.59 -12.68 -5.27
CA GLY A 37 11.94 -11.30 -5.63
C GLY A 37 10.78 -10.49 -6.23
N VAL A 38 9.53 -10.78 -5.87
CA VAL A 38 8.34 -10.13 -6.46
C VAL A 38 7.33 -9.68 -5.39
N LEU A 39 6.47 -8.72 -5.74
CA LEU A 39 5.29 -8.35 -4.99
C LEU A 39 4.02 -8.55 -5.84
N VAL A 40 2.90 -8.81 -5.18
CA VAL A 40 1.57 -8.92 -5.79
C VAL A 40 0.72 -7.76 -5.30
N ILE A 41 0.08 -7.01 -6.20
CA ILE A 41 -0.66 -5.79 -5.86
C ILE A 41 -1.98 -5.68 -6.63
N LYS A 42 -2.91 -4.89 -6.07
CA LYS A 42 -4.17 -4.48 -6.70
C LYS A 42 -3.94 -3.90 -8.10
N PRO A 43 -4.79 -4.21 -9.10
CA PRO A 43 -4.80 -3.51 -10.38
C PRO A 43 -5.36 -2.08 -10.27
N SER A 44 -4.88 -1.18 -11.11
CA SER A 44 -5.41 0.18 -11.22
C SER A 44 -6.76 0.19 -11.95
N GLY A 45 -7.68 1.04 -11.49
CA GLY A 45 -8.95 1.32 -12.18
C GLY A 45 -9.98 0.19 -12.18
N VAL A 46 -9.82 -0.85 -11.36
CA VAL A 46 -10.80 -1.94 -11.22
C VAL A 46 -11.67 -1.73 -9.99
N ASP A 47 -12.98 -1.80 -10.18
CA ASP A 47 -13.95 -1.73 -9.07
C ASP A 47 -13.86 -2.98 -8.18
N TYR A 48 -13.97 -2.78 -6.87
CA TYR A 48 -13.91 -3.86 -5.88
C TYR A 48 -14.99 -4.92 -6.10
N SER A 49 -16.16 -4.56 -6.63
CA SER A 49 -17.28 -5.48 -6.84
C SER A 49 -17.03 -6.54 -7.92
N VAL A 50 -16.10 -6.29 -8.85
CA VAL A 50 -15.81 -7.17 -10.01
C VAL A 50 -14.39 -7.71 -9.99
N MET A 51 -13.58 -7.34 -8.99
CA MET A 51 -12.17 -7.70 -8.90
C MET A 51 -12.00 -9.20 -8.64
N THR A 52 -11.12 -9.84 -9.41
CA THR A 52 -10.81 -11.27 -9.27
C THR A 52 -9.33 -11.51 -8.97
N ALA A 53 -8.96 -12.75 -8.63
CA ALA A 53 -7.57 -13.10 -8.32
C ALA A 53 -6.66 -13.01 -9.57
N GLU A 54 -7.22 -13.24 -10.75
CA GLU A 54 -6.52 -13.14 -12.04
C GLU A 54 -6.14 -11.69 -12.38
N ASP A 55 -6.84 -10.73 -11.76
CA ASP A 55 -6.61 -9.30 -11.95
C ASP A 55 -5.39 -8.79 -11.18
N MET A 56 -4.92 -9.56 -10.18
CA MET A 56 -3.77 -9.18 -9.37
C MET A 56 -2.51 -9.17 -10.22
N VAL A 57 -1.72 -8.11 -10.07
CA VAL A 57 -0.52 -7.86 -10.86
C VAL A 57 0.71 -8.26 -10.06
N VAL A 58 1.61 -9.04 -10.66
CA VAL A 58 2.90 -9.43 -10.10
C VAL A 58 3.96 -8.49 -10.64
N VAL A 59 4.70 -7.86 -9.73
CA VAL A 59 5.70 -6.83 -10.05
C VAL A 59 7.05 -7.23 -9.44
N SER A 60 8.13 -7.03 -10.18
CA SER A 60 9.50 -7.25 -9.72
C SER A 60 9.86 -6.29 -8.58
N LEU A 61 10.38 -6.80 -7.46
CA LEU A 61 10.91 -5.95 -6.39
C LEU A 61 12.17 -5.21 -6.83
N GLU A 62 13.00 -5.82 -7.68
CA GLU A 62 14.28 -5.25 -8.09
C GLU A 62 14.10 -4.15 -9.13
N SER A 63 13.27 -4.36 -10.15
CA SER A 63 13.14 -3.44 -11.28
C SER A 63 11.85 -2.61 -11.27
N GLY A 64 10.78 -3.09 -10.63
CA GLY A 64 9.44 -2.50 -10.74
C GLY A 64 8.68 -2.91 -12.00
N GLU A 65 9.25 -3.78 -12.83
CA GLU A 65 8.61 -4.28 -14.04
C GLU A 65 7.48 -5.28 -13.72
N VAL A 66 6.44 -5.29 -14.56
CA VAL A 66 5.35 -6.28 -14.47
C VAL A 66 5.87 -7.64 -14.94
N VAL A 67 5.85 -8.63 -14.05
CA VAL A 67 6.27 -10.01 -14.31
C VAL A 67 5.09 -10.86 -14.79
N GLU A 68 3.89 -10.63 -14.25
CA GLU A 68 2.67 -11.34 -14.63
C GLU A 68 1.44 -10.46 -14.38
N GLY A 69 0.51 -10.43 -15.34
CA GLY A 69 -0.76 -9.70 -15.21
C GLY A 69 -1.13 -9.01 -16.52
N HIS A 70 -2.43 -8.94 -16.80
CA HIS A 70 -2.96 -8.28 -18.00
C HIS A 70 -3.48 -6.85 -17.73
N LYS A 71 -3.53 -6.46 -16.46
CA LYS A 71 -3.96 -5.13 -16.01
C LYS A 71 -2.76 -4.30 -15.58
N LYS A 72 -2.94 -2.97 -15.59
CA LYS A 72 -1.96 -2.05 -15.02
C LYS A 72 -1.94 -2.21 -13.49
N PRO A 73 -0.77 -2.26 -12.84
CA PRO A 73 -0.69 -2.26 -11.38
C PRO A 73 -1.18 -0.92 -10.81
N SER A 74 -1.46 -0.87 -9.51
CA SER A 74 -1.80 0.38 -8.80
C SER A 74 -0.77 1.49 -9.10
N SER A 75 -1.21 2.75 -9.15
CA SER A 75 -0.30 3.91 -9.23
C SER A 75 0.72 3.91 -8.08
N ASP A 76 0.30 3.47 -6.88
CA ASP A 76 1.11 3.47 -5.66
C ASP A 76 2.13 2.32 -5.60
N THR A 77 2.31 1.57 -6.70
CA THR A 77 3.28 0.46 -6.78
C THR A 77 4.71 0.91 -6.46
N PRO A 78 5.23 2.07 -6.93
CA PRO A 78 6.55 2.55 -6.56
C PRO A 78 6.72 2.71 -5.06
N THR A 79 5.73 3.30 -4.36
CA THR A 79 5.71 3.43 -2.90
C THR A 79 5.82 2.06 -2.22
N HIS A 80 4.98 1.11 -2.63
CA HIS A 80 4.99 -0.24 -2.07
C HIS A 80 6.33 -0.95 -2.26
N ARG A 81 6.91 -0.85 -3.46
CA ARG A 81 8.20 -1.44 -3.80
C ARG A 81 9.32 -0.86 -2.94
N LEU A 82 9.41 0.46 -2.81
CA LEU A 82 10.41 1.13 -1.97
C LEU A 82 10.29 0.67 -0.50
N LEU A 83 9.07 0.63 0.05
CA LEU A 83 8.86 0.19 1.43
C LEU A 83 9.28 -1.26 1.66
N TYR A 84 9.04 -2.18 0.71
CA TYR A 84 9.55 -3.55 0.82
C TYR A 84 11.08 -3.65 0.76
N GLN A 85 11.73 -2.78 -0.02
CA GLN A 85 13.19 -2.69 -0.09
C GLN A 85 13.79 -2.12 1.20
N ALA A 86 13.17 -1.09 1.77
CA ALA A 86 13.64 -0.39 2.96
C ALA A 86 13.36 -1.15 4.27
N PHE A 87 12.25 -1.90 4.33
CA PHE A 87 11.83 -2.63 5.53
C PHE A 87 11.82 -4.15 5.29
N PRO A 88 12.93 -4.87 5.58
CA PRO A 88 13.04 -6.31 5.30
C PRO A 88 12.02 -7.18 6.05
N THR A 89 11.43 -6.69 7.14
CA THR A 89 10.54 -7.45 8.02
C THR A 89 9.06 -7.41 7.61
N ILE A 90 8.63 -6.45 6.78
CA ILE A 90 7.20 -6.32 6.43
C ILE A 90 6.78 -7.30 5.33
N GLY A 91 5.66 -8.00 5.49
CA GLY A 91 5.14 -8.98 4.52
C GLY A 91 3.97 -8.48 3.67
N GLY A 92 3.33 -7.40 4.07
CA GLY A 92 2.15 -6.83 3.43
C GLY A 92 2.06 -5.33 3.67
N ILE A 93 1.48 -4.59 2.71
CA ILE A 93 1.28 -3.15 2.78
C ILE A 93 -0.16 -2.84 2.40
N VAL A 94 -0.82 -2.00 3.20
CA VAL A 94 -2.17 -1.50 2.97
C VAL A 94 -2.11 0.03 2.90
N HIS A 95 -2.60 0.59 1.80
CA HIS A 95 -2.81 2.02 1.64
C HIS A 95 -4.31 2.34 1.56
N THR A 96 -4.77 3.34 2.31
CA THR A 96 -6.17 3.82 2.31
C THR A 96 -6.23 5.32 2.54
N HIS A 97 -7.34 5.93 2.14
CA HIS A 97 -7.77 7.24 2.61
C HIS A 97 -8.91 7.08 3.63
N SER A 98 -8.68 6.26 4.67
CA SER A 98 -9.68 6.04 5.72
C SER A 98 -9.91 7.33 6.52
N ARG A 99 -11.19 7.72 6.64
CA ARG A 99 -11.61 9.08 6.98
C ARG A 99 -10.84 9.70 8.16
N HIS A 100 -10.76 9.01 9.30
CA HIS A 100 -10.14 9.57 10.49
C HIS A 100 -8.61 9.64 10.40
N ALA A 101 -7.95 8.63 9.84
CA ALA A 101 -6.50 8.66 9.63
C ALA A 101 -6.11 9.78 8.64
N THR A 102 -6.92 9.96 7.58
CA THR A 102 -6.73 11.05 6.61
C THR A 102 -6.91 12.43 7.24
N ILE A 103 -7.79 12.62 8.23
CA ILE A 103 -7.89 13.89 8.97
C ILE A 103 -6.56 14.25 9.65
N TRP A 104 -5.91 13.29 10.32
CA TRP A 104 -4.61 13.52 10.96
C TRP A 104 -3.50 13.82 9.94
N ALA A 105 -3.48 13.08 8.82
CA ALA A 105 -2.53 13.32 7.73
C ALA A 105 -2.70 14.72 7.11
N GLN A 106 -3.94 15.14 6.85
CA GLN A 106 -4.24 16.48 6.33
C GLN A 106 -3.93 17.59 7.34
N ALA A 107 -4.08 17.31 8.64
CA ALA A 107 -3.65 18.22 9.71
C ALA A 107 -2.12 18.30 9.86
N GLY A 108 -1.36 17.39 9.25
CA GLY A 108 0.09 17.29 9.38
C GLY A 108 0.53 16.97 10.81
N GLN A 109 -0.26 16.17 11.53
CA GLN A 109 -0.06 15.88 12.95
C GLN A 109 0.14 14.37 13.20
N PRO A 110 1.10 13.99 14.06
CA PRO A 110 1.24 12.60 14.49
C PRO A 110 0.11 12.21 15.46
N ILE A 111 -0.21 10.92 15.53
CA ILE A 111 -1.27 10.40 16.42
C ILE A 111 -0.61 9.91 17.72
N PRO A 112 -0.81 10.58 18.87
CA PRO A 112 -0.20 10.17 20.13
C PRO A 112 -0.84 8.89 20.68
N ALA A 113 -0.03 8.07 21.36
CA ALA A 113 -0.52 6.90 22.09
C ALA A 113 -1.21 7.35 23.39
N THR A 114 -2.54 7.24 23.44
CA THR A 114 -3.37 7.71 24.57
C THR A 114 -4.23 6.61 25.22
N GLY A 115 -4.06 5.35 24.80
CA GLY A 115 -4.82 4.22 25.34
C GLY A 115 -4.23 2.87 24.95
N THR A 116 -4.69 1.80 25.62
CA THR A 116 -4.16 0.44 25.41
C THR A 116 -4.45 -0.11 24.03
N THR A 117 -5.62 0.19 23.44
CA THR A 117 -5.94 -0.20 22.05
C THR A 117 -4.92 0.33 21.05
N HIS A 118 -4.32 1.50 21.29
CA HIS A 118 -3.22 1.98 20.47
C HIS A 118 -1.95 1.14 20.73
N ALA A 119 -1.60 0.97 22.01
CA ALA A 119 -0.40 0.26 22.44
C ALA A 119 -0.35 -1.23 22.02
N ASP A 120 -1.51 -1.86 21.83
CA ASP A 120 -1.62 -3.25 21.35
C ASP A 120 -1.11 -3.44 19.91
N TYR A 121 -1.10 -2.36 19.10
CA TYR A 121 -0.73 -2.41 17.68
C TYR A 121 0.46 -1.52 17.30
N PHE A 122 0.64 -0.40 18.01
CA PHE A 122 1.69 0.58 17.74
C PHE A 122 2.45 0.91 19.02
N TYR A 123 3.78 0.71 18.99
CA TYR A 123 4.64 0.92 20.15
C TYR A 123 5.04 2.39 20.32
N GLY A 124 4.05 3.23 20.67
CA GLY A 124 4.19 4.67 20.79
C GLY A 124 3.51 5.42 19.65
N THR A 125 3.79 6.72 19.54
CA THR A 125 3.16 7.62 18.57
C THR A 125 3.22 7.11 17.12
N ILE A 126 2.10 7.16 16.39
CA ILE A 126 2.08 6.94 14.94
C ILE A 126 2.58 8.22 14.26
N PRO A 127 3.72 8.19 13.56
CA PRO A 127 4.33 9.39 12.99
C PRO A 127 3.52 9.93 11.80
N CYS A 128 3.60 11.24 11.58
CA CYS A 128 3.19 11.90 10.36
C CYS A 128 4.45 12.43 9.67
N THR A 129 4.60 12.17 8.37
CA THR A 129 5.76 12.63 7.60
C THR A 129 5.80 14.16 7.52
N ARG A 130 6.97 14.71 7.18
CA ARG A 130 7.04 16.11 6.74
C ARG A 130 6.30 16.30 5.41
N LYS A 131 6.11 17.55 5.01
CA LYS A 131 5.69 17.90 3.64
C LYS A 131 6.79 17.50 2.65
N MET A 132 6.40 16.98 1.50
CA MET A 132 7.29 16.82 0.35
C MET A 132 7.70 18.19 -0.19
N THR A 133 8.90 18.27 -0.77
CA THR A 133 9.41 19.45 -1.47
C THR A 133 8.81 19.54 -2.87
N GLU A 134 8.89 20.70 -3.52
CA GLU A 134 8.42 20.85 -4.91
C GLU A 134 9.14 19.92 -5.89
N ALA A 135 10.44 19.65 -5.67
CA ALA A 135 11.19 18.71 -6.49
C ALA A 135 10.68 17.27 -6.34
N GLU A 136 10.38 16.85 -5.11
CA GLU A 136 9.81 15.54 -4.82
C GLU A 136 8.40 15.38 -5.40
N ILE A 137 7.59 16.44 -5.39
CA ILE A 137 6.21 16.42 -5.94
C ILE A 137 6.22 16.35 -7.47
N ASN A 138 7.12 17.08 -8.14
CA ASN A 138 7.19 17.15 -9.60
C ASN A 138 8.06 16.05 -10.24
N GLY A 139 8.73 15.22 -9.42
CA GLY A 139 9.54 14.09 -9.85
C GLY A 139 8.75 12.77 -9.90
N GLU A 140 9.37 11.70 -9.42
CA GLU A 140 8.74 10.38 -9.27
C GLU A 140 7.84 10.38 -8.01
N TYR A 141 6.71 11.09 -8.06
CA TYR A 141 5.86 11.40 -6.91
C TYR A 141 5.58 10.22 -5.96
N GLU A 142 5.21 9.06 -6.48
CA GLU A 142 4.90 7.87 -5.69
C GLU A 142 6.17 7.25 -5.08
N TRP A 143 7.29 7.27 -5.79
CA TRP A 143 8.56 6.84 -5.25
C TRP A 143 9.03 7.76 -4.11
N GLU A 144 8.92 9.08 -4.33
CA GLU A 144 9.30 10.09 -3.33
C GLU A 144 8.36 10.10 -2.12
N THR A 145 7.09 9.72 -2.31
CA THR A 145 6.17 9.43 -1.21
C THR A 145 6.70 8.30 -0.33
N GLY A 146 7.34 7.29 -0.94
CA GLY A 146 8.06 6.25 -0.22
C GLY A 146 9.28 6.80 0.53
N ASN A 147 10.09 7.64 -0.12
CA ASN A 147 11.31 8.22 0.47
C ASN A 147 11.03 9.08 1.71
N VAL A 148 9.89 9.76 1.80
CA VAL A 148 9.55 10.54 3.01
C VAL A 148 9.06 9.70 4.19
N ILE A 149 8.79 8.41 3.98
CA ILE A 149 8.39 7.46 5.04
C ILE A 149 9.62 6.78 5.67
N VAL A 150 10.67 6.53 4.88
CA VAL A 150 11.87 5.79 5.29
C VAL A 150 12.87 6.61 6.10
#